data_AF-A0A0C1EDG4-F1
#
_entry.id   AF-A0A0C1EDG4-F1
#
_cell.length_a   1.000
_cell.length_b   1.000
_cell.length_c   1.000
_cell.angle_alpha   90.00
_cell.angle_beta   90.00
_cell.angle_gamma   90.00
#
_symmetry.space_group_name_H-M   'P 1'
#
loop_
_entity.id
_entity.type
_entity.pdbx_description
1 polymer ?
#
loop_
_entity_poly.entity_id
_entity_poly.type
_entity_poly.pdbx_seq_one_letter_code
_entity_poly.pdbx_strand_id
1 'polypeptide(L)'
;WDEAMAVLAGDSLQTFAFELLAAPKVGPHALTLIRGLAQSSGKDGMVSGQMLDIAAETAAEPLTLDQITKLQSRKTGCLIEWSATAGAVLAGEDAAPLRQYARALGLAFQIADDILDVEGDAAKVGKAVRKDADAGKATFVSLLGLAEAKARAKDLCEEACAALSPYGEAAATLKEAARFVISRDS
;
A
#
# COMPACT_ATOMS: atom_id res chain seq x y z
N TRP A 1 -10.10 -3.41 26.22
CA TRP A 1 -10.90 -4.04 25.15
C TRP A 1 -10.55 -5.51 25.06
N ASP A 2 -11.42 -6.31 24.44
CA ASP A 2 -11.27 -7.74 24.20
C ASP A 2 -11.40 -8.04 22.69
N GLU A 3 -11.30 -9.31 22.31
CA GLU A 3 -11.37 -9.76 20.91
C GLU A 3 -12.73 -9.41 20.27
N ALA A 4 -13.84 -9.59 20.99
CA ALA A 4 -15.17 -9.27 20.49
C ALA A 4 -15.31 -7.76 20.20
N MET A 5 -14.82 -6.90 21.10
CA MET A 5 -14.79 -5.45 20.87
C MET A 5 -13.90 -5.07 19.69
N ALA A 6 -12.78 -5.75 19.47
CA ALA A 6 -11.89 -5.49 18.33
C ALA A 6 -12.57 -5.82 16.98
N VAL A 7 -13.27 -6.96 16.91
CA VAL A 7 -14.04 -7.35 15.71
C VAL A 7 -15.14 -6.33 15.43
N LEU A 8 -15.96 -5.99 16.44
CA LEU A 8 -17.07 -5.04 16.27
C LEU A 8 -16.58 -3.62 15.92
N ALA A 9 -15.43 -3.20 16.45
CA ALA A 9 -14.82 -1.94 16.06
C ALA A 9 -14.38 -1.94 14.60
N GLY A 10 -13.79 -3.04 14.12
CA GLY A 10 -13.44 -3.23 12.71
C GLY A 10 -14.65 -3.16 11.78
N ASP A 11 -15.72 -3.89 12.11
CA ASP A 11 -16.98 -3.89 11.36
C ASP A 11 -17.59 -2.49 11.27
N SER A 12 -17.58 -1.76 12.39
CA SER A 12 -18.08 -0.39 12.48
C SER A 12 -17.25 0.57 11.65
N LEU A 13 -15.91 0.52 11.73
CA LEU A 13 -15.02 1.40 10.97
C LEU A 13 -15.12 1.18 9.46
N GLN A 14 -15.20 -0.08 9.03
CA GLN A 14 -15.39 -0.39 7.61
C GLN A 14 -16.73 0.16 7.10
N THR A 15 -17.80 0.01 7.89
CA THR A 15 -19.13 0.53 7.55
C THR A 15 -19.13 2.06 7.51
N PHE A 16 -18.48 2.70 8.48
CA PHE A 16 -18.35 4.16 8.58
C PHE A 16 -17.60 4.76 7.38
N ALA A 17 -16.60 4.06 6.84
CA ALA A 17 -15.91 4.52 5.63
C ALA A 17 -16.87 4.69 4.43
N PHE A 18 -17.84 3.78 4.26
CA PHE A 18 -18.86 3.90 3.22
C PHE A 18 -19.87 5.00 3.52
N GLU A 19 -20.24 5.18 4.79
CA GLU A 19 -21.10 6.29 5.22
C GLU A 19 -20.49 7.65 4.87
N LEU A 20 -19.18 7.83 5.11
CA LEU A 20 -18.46 9.05 4.77
C LEU A 20 -18.48 9.34 3.27
N LEU A 21 -18.35 8.32 2.43
CA LEU A 21 -18.38 8.45 0.97
C LEU A 21 -19.80 8.67 0.42
N ALA A 22 -20.82 8.22 1.14
CA ALA A 22 -22.21 8.43 0.77
C ALA A 22 -22.74 9.83 1.18
N ALA A 23 -21.94 10.63 1.88
CA ALA A 23 -22.34 11.96 2.32
C ALA A 23 -22.62 12.88 1.10
N PRO A 24 -23.70 13.70 1.13
CA PRO A 24 -24.06 14.58 0.01
C PRO A 24 -22.93 15.50 -0.49
N LYS A 25 -22.02 15.91 0.41
CA LYS A 25 -20.86 16.75 0.10
C LYS A 25 -19.86 16.12 -0.88
N VAL A 26 -19.87 14.79 -1.04
CA VAL A 26 -19.00 14.07 -1.99
C VAL A 26 -19.46 14.31 -3.43
N GLY A 27 -20.74 14.65 -3.61
CA GLY A 27 -21.28 15.06 -4.91
C GLY A 27 -21.52 13.87 -5.86
N PRO A 28 -21.54 14.13 -7.19
CA PRO A 28 -22.04 13.15 -8.17
C PRO A 28 -21.14 11.91 -8.34
N HIS A 29 -19.88 11.97 -7.89
CA HIS A 29 -18.92 10.88 -8.03
C HIS A 29 -18.89 9.92 -6.82
N ALA A 30 -19.77 10.11 -5.83
CA ALA A 30 -19.87 9.28 -4.62
C ALA A 30 -19.99 7.77 -4.94
N LEU A 31 -20.86 7.40 -5.87
CA LEU A 31 -21.05 5.98 -6.24
C LEU A 31 -19.78 5.36 -6.86
N THR A 32 -19.04 6.13 -7.66
CA THR A 32 -17.77 5.69 -8.26
C THR A 32 -16.72 5.45 -7.18
N LEU A 33 -16.60 6.36 -6.20
CA LEU A 33 -15.68 6.20 -5.08
C LEU A 33 -16.05 5.01 -4.19
N ILE A 34 -17.33 4.86 -3.84
CA ILE A 34 -17.86 3.74 -3.07
C ILE A 34 -17.54 2.42 -3.76
N ARG A 35 -17.81 2.31 -5.07
CA ARG A 35 -17.52 1.10 -5.84
C ARG A 35 -16.02 0.81 -5.88
N GLY A 36 -15.20 1.84 -6.11
CA GLY A 36 -13.74 1.71 -6.08
C GLY A 36 -13.25 1.22 -4.71
N LEU A 37 -13.77 1.77 -3.62
CA LEU A 37 -13.37 1.39 -2.27
C LEU A 37 -13.78 -0.05 -1.98
N ALA A 38 -14.99 -0.45 -2.35
CA ALA A 38 -15.46 -1.83 -2.17
C ALA A 38 -14.58 -2.84 -2.94
N GLN A 39 -14.14 -2.49 -4.15
CA GLN A 39 -13.25 -3.32 -4.95
C GLN A 39 -11.85 -3.42 -4.34
N SER A 40 -11.29 -2.27 -3.91
CA SER A 40 -9.97 -2.23 -3.27
C SER A 40 -9.97 -2.87 -1.89
N SER A 41 -11.00 -2.71 -1.06
CA SER A 41 -11.02 -3.30 0.28
C SER A 41 -11.41 -4.78 0.28
N GLY A 42 -12.23 -5.20 -0.68
CA GLY A 42 -12.92 -6.49 -0.64
C GLY A 42 -12.17 -7.67 -1.24
N LYS A 43 -12.95 -8.61 -1.79
CA LYS A 43 -12.50 -9.94 -2.26
C LYS A 43 -11.42 -9.93 -3.35
N ASP A 44 -11.29 -8.84 -4.10
CA ASP A 44 -10.31 -8.73 -5.19
C ASP A 44 -9.11 -7.84 -4.81
N GLY A 45 -9.12 -7.23 -3.62
CA GLY A 45 -8.11 -6.31 -3.11
C GLY A 45 -7.57 -6.72 -1.74
N MET A 46 -7.61 -5.80 -0.77
CA MET A 46 -6.99 -5.92 0.56
C MET A 46 -7.28 -7.25 1.24
N VAL A 47 -8.55 -7.66 1.34
CA VAL A 47 -8.91 -8.93 1.99
C VAL A 47 -8.29 -10.12 1.27
N SER A 48 -8.25 -10.13 -0.07
CA SER A 48 -7.53 -11.20 -0.79
C SER A 48 -6.02 -11.14 -0.55
N GLY A 49 -5.43 -9.96 -0.45
CA GLY A 49 -4.02 -9.81 -0.09
C GLY A 49 -3.71 -10.38 1.29
N GLN A 50 -4.58 -10.10 2.27
CA GLN A 50 -4.46 -10.63 3.63
C GLN A 50 -4.62 -12.15 3.67
N MET A 51 -5.53 -12.71 2.87
CA MET A 51 -5.68 -14.17 2.76
C MET A 51 -4.46 -14.84 2.12
N LEU A 52 -3.86 -14.20 1.10
CA LEU A 52 -2.61 -14.68 0.51
C LEU A 52 -1.46 -14.66 1.52
N ASP A 53 -1.40 -13.62 2.36
CA ASP A 53 -0.37 -13.50 3.41
C ASP A 53 -0.51 -14.57 4.49
N ILE A 54 -1.72 -14.83 4.98
CA ILE A 54 -1.98 -15.92 5.93
C ILE A 54 -1.63 -17.29 5.30
N ALA A 55 -1.99 -17.51 4.03
CA ALA A 55 -1.64 -18.76 3.35
C ALA A 55 -0.13 -18.93 3.17
N ALA A 56 0.60 -17.82 2.97
CA ALA A 56 2.05 -17.82 2.82
C ALA A 56 2.78 -18.26 4.09
N GLU A 57 2.25 -17.96 5.27
CA GLU A 57 2.81 -18.38 6.57
C GLU A 57 2.86 -19.90 6.74
N THR A 58 2.00 -20.63 6.03
CA THR A 58 1.93 -22.10 6.05
C THR A 58 2.32 -22.75 4.73
N ALA A 59 2.89 -21.99 3.80
CA ALA A 59 3.28 -22.51 2.50
C ALA A 59 4.44 -23.51 2.63
N ALA A 60 4.38 -24.61 1.88
CA ALA A 60 5.43 -25.62 1.89
C ALA A 60 6.75 -25.13 1.26
N GLU A 61 6.64 -24.19 0.31
CA GLU A 61 7.75 -23.58 -0.41
C GLU A 61 7.70 -22.06 -0.23
N PRO A 62 8.85 -21.36 -0.17
CA PRO A 62 8.89 -19.91 -0.13
C PRO A 62 8.23 -19.26 -1.36
N LEU A 63 7.56 -18.12 -1.16
CA LEU A 63 6.96 -17.38 -2.26
C LEU A 63 8.02 -16.83 -3.22
N THR A 64 7.67 -16.80 -4.52
CA THR A 64 8.47 -16.14 -5.56
C THR A 64 8.28 -14.62 -5.55
N LEU A 65 9.18 -13.90 -6.25
CA LEU A 65 9.09 -12.43 -6.38
C LEU A 65 7.74 -11.98 -6.96
N ASP A 66 7.24 -12.68 -7.97
CA ASP A 66 5.94 -12.39 -8.59
C ASP A 66 4.78 -12.62 -7.61
N GLN A 67 4.86 -13.66 -6.80
CA GLN A 67 3.83 -13.97 -5.80
C GLN A 67 3.81 -12.93 -4.68
N ILE A 68 4.97 -12.52 -4.14
CA ILE A 68 5.01 -11.46 -3.13
C ILE A 68 4.57 -10.12 -3.71
N THR A 69 4.92 -9.82 -4.96
CA THR A 69 4.48 -8.58 -5.64
C THR A 69 2.96 -8.57 -5.80
N LYS A 70 2.37 -9.69 -6.20
CA LYS A 70 0.91 -9.83 -6.31
C LYS A 70 0.24 -9.73 -4.94
N LEU A 71 0.77 -10.39 -3.92
CA LEU A 71 0.28 -10.31 -2.54
C LEU A 71 0.27 -8.84 -2.09
N GLN A 72 1.38 -8.13 -2.25
CA GLN A 72 1.55 -6.77 -1.74
C GLN A 72 0.74 -5.73 -2.54
N SER A 73 0.63 -5.89 -3.86
CA SER A 73 -0.27 -5.06 -4.66
C SER A 73 -1.73 -5.15 -4.22
N ARG A 74 -2.14 -6.30 -3.66
CA ARG A 74 -3.47 -6.49 -3.08
C ARG A 74 -3.55 -6.05 -1.63
N LYS A 75 -2.65 -6.51 -0.77
CA LYS A 75 -2.71 -6.28 0.68
C LYS A 75 -2.57 -4.79 1.02
N THR A 76 -1.64 -4.11 0.37
CA THR A 76 -1.26 -2.72 0.69
C THR A 76 -1.52 -1.80 -0.51
N GLY A 77 -1.15 -2.23 -1.72
CA GLY A 77 -1.14 -1.37 -2.91
C GLY A 77 -2.53 -0.89 -3.35
N CYS A 78 -3.57 -1.71 -3.26
CA CYS A 78 -4.88 -1.36 -3.81
C CYS A 78 -5.59 -0.21 -3.08
N LEU A 79 -5.35 -0.05 -1.77
CA LEU A 79 -5.88 1.07 -0.99
C LEU A 79 -5.07 2.35 -1.20
N ILE A 80 -3.74 2.23 -1.36
CA ILE A 80 -2.89 3.35 -1.79
C ILE A 80 -3.34 3.85 -3.18
N GLU A 81 -3.59 2.93 -4.11
CA GLU A 81 -4.12 3.25 -5.45
C GLU A 81 -5.49 3.95 -5.37
N TRP A 82 -6.40 3.44 -4.54
CA TRP A 82 -7.70 4.08 -4.34
C TRP A 82 -7.56 5.50 -3.78
N SER A 83 -6.74 5.68 -2.73
CA SER A 83 -6.51 7.00 -2.11
C SER A 83 -5.90 8.00 -3.09
N ALA A 84 -4.88 7.61 -3.84
CA ALA A 84 -4.22 8.49 -4.80
C ALA A 84 -5.13 8.88 -5.97
N THR A 85 -6.00 7.97 -6.42
CA THR A 85 -6.88 8.21 -7.57
C THR A 85 -8.18 8.93 -7.20
N ALA A 86 -8.57 8.93 -5.91
CA ALA A 86 -9.81 9.55 -5.43
C ALA A 86 -9.94 11.03 -5.82
N GLY A 87 -8.84 11.80 -5.80
CA GLY A 87 -8.84 13.21 -6.18
C GLY A 87 -9.23 13.45 -7.64
N ALA A 88 -8.67 12.68 -8.59
CA ALA A 88 -9.07 12.76 -9.99
C ALA A 88 -10.51 12.30 -10.22
N VAL A 89 -10.94 11.23 -9.52
CA VAL A 89 -12.33 10.77 -9.60
C VAL A 89 -13.32 11.82 -9.11
N LEU A 90 -13.00 12.53 -8.02
CA LEU A 90 -13.81 13.65 -7.50
C LEU A 90 -13.90 14.82 -8.49
N ALA A 91 -12.83 15.07 -9.25
CA ALA A 91 -12.80 16.11 -10.27
C ALA A 91 -13.42 15.67 -11.61
N GLY A 92 -13.77 14.38 -11.79
CA GLY A 92 -14.21 13.83 -13.06
C GLY A 92 -13.10 13.73 -14.11
N GLU A 93 -11.84 13.71 -13.67
CA GLU A 93 -10.63 13.74 -14.49
C GLU A 93 -10.01 12.35 -14.69
N ASP A 94 -9.07 12.24 -15.63
CA ASP A 94 -8.31 11.00 -15.83
C ASP A 94 -7.40 10.69 -14.63
N ALA A 95 -7.65 9.52 -14.02
CA ALA A 95 -6.88 9.01 -12.89
C ALA A 95 -5.65 8.19 -13.31
N ALA A 96 -5.38 7.97 -14.60
CA ALA A 96 -4.28 7.12 -15.05
C ALA A 96 -2.89 7.55 -14.56
N PRO A 97 -2.51 8.85 -14.57
CA PRO A 97 -1.22 9.29 -14.03
C PRO A 97 -1.10 9.00 -12.51
N LEU A 98 -2.16 9.27 -11.75
CA LEU A 98 -2.22 9.00 -10.31
C LEU A 98 -2.21 7.49 -10.00
N ARG A 99 -2.80 6.67 -10.88
CA ARG A 99 -2.76 5.21 -10.78
C ARG A 99 -1.34 4.67 -10.94
N GLN A 100 -0.61 5.14 -11.96
CA GLN A 100 0.78 4.75 -12.17
C GLN A 100 1.66 5.21 -11.00
N TYR A 101 1.47 6.45 -10.54
CA TYR A 101 2.11 6.97 -9.33
C TYR A 101 1.90 6.04 -8.13
N ALA A 102 0.65 5.68 -7.85
CA ALA A 102 0.29 4.91 -6.66
C ALA A 102 0.80 3.47 -6.70
N ARG A 103 0.85 2.84 -7.88
CA ARG A 103 1.43 1.50 -8.04
C ARG A 103 2.91 1.48 -7.74
N ALA A 104 3.64 2.46 -8.27
CA ALA A 104 5.07 2.60 -8.01
C ALA A 104 5.32 2.94 -6.53
N LEU A 105 4.56 3.89 -5.99
CA LEU A 105 4.63 4.28 -4.57
C LEU A 105 4.32 3.11 -3.62
N GLY A 106 3.25 2.36 -3.88
CA GLY A 106 2.83 1.26 -3.02
C GLY A 106 3.85 0.12 -2.98
N LEU A 107 4.50 -0.17 -4.11
CA LEU A 107 5.58 -1.15 -4.14
C LEU A 107 6.85 -0.61 -3.45
N ALA A 108 7.20 0.66 -3.66
CA ALA A 108 8.32 1.30 -2.97
C ALA A 108 8.13 1.31 -1.45
N PHE A 109 6.90 1.58 -0.99
CA PHE A 109 6.53 1.57 0.42
C PHE A 109 6.81 0.21 1.06
N GLN A 110 6.40 -0.86 0.39
CA GLN A 110 6.60 -2.20 0.92
C GLN A 110 8.07 -2.60 0.94
N ILE A 111 8.83 -2.29 -0.13
CA ILE A 111 10.27 -2.56 -0.15
C ILE A 111 10.98 -1.78 0.96
N ALA A 112 10.59 -0.53 1.21
CA ALA A 112 11.12 0.26 2.31
C ALA A 112 10.77 -0.35 3.69
N ASP A 113 9.56 -0.89 3.85
CA ASP A 113 9.14 -1.59 5.07
C ASP A 113 10.01 -2.84 5.33
N ASP A 114 10.24 -3.65 4.29
CA ASP A 114 11.08 -4.84 4.36
C ASP A 114 12.56 -4.47 4.66
N ILE A 115 13.06 -3.35 4.13
CA ILE A 115 14.40 -2.83 4.46
C ILE A 115 14.47 -2.41 5.93
N LEU A 116 13.43 -1.73 6.44
CA LEU A 116 13.35 -1.31 7.84
C LEU A 116 13.23 -2.50 8.80
N ASP A 117 12.59 -3.61 8.42
CA ASP A 117 12.59 -4.82 9.26
C ASP A 117 13.99 -5.43 9.42
N VAL A 118 14.86 -5.25 8.42
CA VAL A 118 16.24 -5.79 8.41
C VAL A 118 17.25 -4.84 9.06
N GLU A 119 17.25 -3.56 8.69
CA GLU A 119 18.22 -2.55 9.13
C GLU A 119 17.73 -1.67 10.28
N GLY A 120 16.43 -1.64 10.54
CA GLY A 120 15.81 -0.70 11.47
C GLY A 120 16.27 -0.89 12.91
N ASP A 121 16.36 0.23 13.62
CA ASP A 121 16.51 0.22 15.07
C ASP A 121 15.13 0.00 15.70
N ALA A 122 14.98 -1.08 16.47
CA ALA A 122 13.74 -1.41 17.17
C ALA A 122 13.23 -0.25 18.05
N ALA A 123 14.13 0.60 18.57
CA ALA A 123 13.76 1.77 19.36
C ALA A 123 13.12 2.90 18.53
N LYS A 124 13.46 3.00 17.23
CA LYS A 124 12.91 4.02 16.31
C LYS A 124 11.66 3.57 15.57
N VAL A 125 11.60 2.29 15.17
CA VAL A 125 10.47 1.72 14.41
C VAL A 125 9.24 1.48 15.31
N GLY A 126 9.42 1.43 16.63
CA GLY A 126 8.32 1.24 17.60
C GLY A 126 7.70 -0.17 17.56
N LYS A 127 8.33 -1.12 16.87
CA LYS A 127 7.97 -2.53 16.76
C LYS A 127 9.24 -3.39 16.78
N ALA A 128 9.11 -4.67 17.17
CA ALA A 128 10.21 -5.63 17.02
C ALA A 128 10.61 -5.74 15.53
N VAL A 129 11.92 -5.71 15.27
CA VAL A 129 12.58 -5.88 13.97
C VAL A 129 12.97 -7.34 13.75
N ARG A 130 13.29 -7.74 12.52
CA ARG A 130 13.65 -9.11 12.08
C ARG A 130 12.51 -10.13 12.22
N LYS A 131 11.27 -9.67 12.26
CA LYS A 131 10.12 -10.58 12.42
C LYS A 131 9.95 -11.50 11.23
N ASP A 132 10.29 -11.02 10.04
CA ASP A 132 10.06 -11.78 8.82
C ASP A 132 11.05 -12.93 8.67
N ALA A 133 12.30 -12.74 9.13
CA ALA A 133 13.31 -13.78 9.17
C ALA A 133 12.92 -14.90 10.16
N ASP A 134 12.44 -14.55 11.35
CA ASP A 134 12.01 -15.50 12.36
C ASP A 134 10.75 -16.28 11.94
N ALA A 135 9.88 -15.67 11.12
CA ALA A 135 8.69 -16.29 10.55
C ALA A 135 8.95 -17.06 9.24
N GLY A 136 10.18 -17.05 8.71
CA GLY A 136 10.51 -17.66 7.42
C GLY A 136 9.78 -17.04 6.22
N LYS A 137 9.30 -15.80 6.34
CA LYS A 137 8.57 -15.11 5.28
C LYS A 137 9.52 -14.68 4.15
N ALA A 138 9.10 -14.91 2.91
CA ALA A 138 9.76 -14.34 1.75
C ALA A 138 9.43 -12.85 1.64
N THR A 139 10.45 -12.01 1.64
CA THR A 139 10.37 -10.55 1.52
C THR A 139 11.10 -10.08 0.26
N PHE A 140 10.93 -8.81 -0.12
CA PHE A 140 11.72 -8.25 -1.21
C PHE A 140 13.22 -8.29 -0.90
N VAL A 141 13.60 -8.04 0.36
CA VAL A 141 15.01 -8.09 0.77
C VAL A 141 15.55 -9.52 0.74
N SER A 142 14.78 -10.52 1.18
CA SER A 142 15.23 -11.91 1.16
C SER A 142 15.39 -12.47 -0.26
N LEU A 143 14.60 -11.98 -1.22
CA LEU A 143 14.60 -12.45 -2.61
C LEU A 143 15.56 -11.67 -3.51
N LEU A 144 15.70 -10.35 -3.30
CA LEU A 144 16.53 -9.49 -4.15
C LEU A 144 17.93 -9.27 -3.58
N GLY A 145 18.08 -9.33 -2.27
CA GLY A 145 19.22 -8.74 -1.57
C GLY A 145 18.97 -7.28 -1.18
N LEU A 146 19.64 -6.85 -0.11
CA LEU A 146 19.43 -5.52 0.48
C LEU A 146 19.85 -4.37 -0.45
N ALA A 147 20.96 -4.53 -1.18
CA ALA A 147 21.45 -3.49 -2.08
C ALA A 147 20.51 -3.32 -3.28
N GLU A 148 20.06 -4.42 -3.86
CA GLU A 148 19.11 -4.47 -4.96
C GLU A 148 17.72 -3.96 -4.53
N ALA A 149 17.25 -4.31 -3.33
CA ALA A 149 16.02 -3.78 -2.76
C ALA A 149 16.07 -2.24 -2.63
N LYS A 150 17.17 -1.69 -2.11
CA LYS A 150 17.38 -0.22 -2.01
C LYS A 150 17.38 0.44 -3.38
N ALA A 151 18.09 -0.14 -4.35
CA ALA A 151 18.09 0.36 -5.73
C ALA A 151 16.68 0.34 -6.32
N ARG A 152 15.94 -0.77 -6.15
CA ARG A 152 14.58 -0.90 -6.67
C ARG A 152 13.61 0.10 -6.04
N ALA A 153 13.70 0.34 -4.74
CA ALA A 153 12.89 1.35 -4.05
C ALA A 153 13.14 2.76 -4.61
N LYS A 154 14.41 3.09 -4.90
CA LYS A 154 14.78 4.36 -5.53
C LYS A 154 14.20 4.47 -6.95
N ASP A 155 14.35 3.44 -7.77
CA ASP A 155 13.80 3.42 -9.15
C ASP A 155 12.28 3.62 -9.13
N LEU A 156 11.57 2.95 -8.22
CA LEU A 156 10.13 3.12 -8.06
C LEU A 156 9.73 4.52 -7.61
N CYS A 157 10.52 5.17 -6.76
CA CYS A 157 10.29 6.57 -6.39
C CYS A 157 10.46 7.49 -7.61
N GLU A 158 11.44 7.23 -8.47
CA GLU A 158 11.64 7.97 -9.71
C GLU A 158 10.50 7.73 -10.70
N GLU A 159 10.05 6.48 -10.88
CA GLU A 159 8.88 6.11 -11.67
C GLU A 159 7.61 6.82 -11.17
N ALA A 160 7.39 6.84 -9.85
CA ALA A 160 6.25 7.54 -9.24
C ALA A 160 6.31 9.04 -9.53
N CYS A 161 7.46 9.68 -9.36
CA CYS A 161 7.63 11.10 -9.66
C CYS A 161 7.42 11.42 -11.15
N ALA A 162 7.89 10.55 -12.04
CA ALA A 162 7.74 10.68 -13.49
C ALA A 162 6.27 10.55 -13.92
N ALA A 163 5.49 9.66 -13.29
CA ALA A 163 4.06 9.51 -13.56
C ALA A 163 3.27 10.80 -13.30
N LEU A 164 3.77 11.68 -12.43
CA LEU A 164 3.15 12.97 -12.10
C LEU A 164 3.59 14.12 -13.00
N SER A 165 4.37 13.87 -14.05
CA SER A 165 4.83 14.90 -15.00
C SER A 165 3.69 15.76 -15.60
N PRO A 166 2.51 15.21 -15.95
CA PRO A 166 1.39 16.00 -16.47
C PRO A 166 0.88 17.11 -15.53
N TYR A 167 1.12 16.98 -14.23
CA TYR A 167 0.70 17.95 -13.21
C TYR A 167 1.77 19.01 -12.89
N GLY A 168 2.98 18.89 -13.45
CA GLY A 168 4.08 19.84 -13.25
C GLY A 168 4.42 20.08 -11.77
N GLU A 169 4.48 21.36 -11.39
CA GLU A 169 4.77 21.82 -10.02
C GLU A 169 3.60 21.60 -9.05
N ALA A 170 2.35 21.50 -9.54
CA ALA A 170 1.20 21.27 -8.68
C ALA A 170 1.26 19.90 -7.96
N ALA A 171 2.04 18.96 -8.50
CA ALA A 171 2.29 17.65 -7.90
C ALA A 171 3.50 17.60 -6.96
N ALA A 172 4.12 18.73 -6.59
CA ALA A 172 5.30 18.78 -5.73
C ALA A 172 5.12 17.99 -4.43
N THR A 173 4.00 18.18 -3.72
CA THR A 173 3.70 17.48 -2.47
C THR A 173 3.57 15.96 -2.64
N LEU A 174 3.02 15.49 -3.77
CA LEU A 174 2.93 14.04 -4.06
C LEU A 174 4.32 13.46 -4.39
N LYS A 175 5.18 14.22 -5.07
CA LYS A 175 6.58 13.84 -5.32
C LYS A 175 7.37 13.78 -4.01
N GLU A 176 7.15 14.72 -3.11
CA GLU A 176 7.73 14.71 -1.75
C GLU A 176 7.25 13.51 -0.94
N ALA A 177 5.96 13.18 -1.00
CA ALA A 177 5.42 11.99 -0.34
C ALA A 177 6.10 10.69 -0.85
N ALA A 178 6.37 10.59 -2.16
CA ALA A 178 7.10 9.43 -2.70
C ALA A 178 8.54 9.33 -2.18
N ARG A 179 9.25 10.46 -2.09
CA ARG A 179 10.61 10.50 -1.52
C ARG A 179 10.61 10.17 -0.04
N PHE A 180 9.63 10.69 0.71
CA PHE A 180 9.46 10.43 2.13
C PHE A 180 9.28 8.93 2.42
N VAL A 181 8.49 8.24 1.61
CA VAL A 181 8.20 6.81 1.80
C VAL A 181 9.47 5.94 1.80
N ILE A 182 10.48 6.26 0.98
CA ILE A 182 11.73 5.50 0.91
C ILE A 182 12.83 6.03 1.85
N SER A 183 12.64 7.22 2.42
CA SER A 183 13.62 7.85 3.32
C SER A 183 13.18 7.86 4.79
N ARG A 184 12.08 7.19 5.12
CA ARG A 184 11.54 7.13 6.48
C ARG A 184 12.42 6.24 7.36
N ASP A 185 12.68 6.72 8.59
CA ASP A 185 13.40 5.97 9.63
C ASP A 185 12.44 5.16 10.54
N SER A 186 11.13 5.29 10.33
CA SER A 186 10.04 4.67 11.09
C SER A 186 8.76 4.55 10.26
#